data_AF-A0A356AX96-F1
#
_entry.id   AF-A0A356AX96-F1
#
_cell.length_a   1.000
_cell.length_b   1.000
_cell.length_c   1.000
_cell.angle_alpha   90.00
_cell.angle_beta   90.00
_cell.angle_gamma   90.00
#
_symmetry.space_group_name_H-M   'P 1'
#
loop_
_entity.id
_entity.type
_entity.pdbx_description
1 polymer ?
#
loop_
_entity_poly.entity_id
_entity_poly.type
_entity_poly.pdbx_seq_one_letter_code
_entity_poly.pdbx_strand_id
1 'polypeptide(L)'
;MNSKIKQAQKEGASIGDLSAGLSYSVIKNALQKVMKVRDPGTLGEHIVVQGGTFYNDAVLRAFEIVSGITPYRPEISGLMGAFGMALLALEKANHSPGRSTILDKHALENFTVQTGVTRCKHCTNQCLLTVSSFSDGSRYTSGNRCEIGAGQVKSEEQPADLYEYRLKRYFNYKPLEESSAFRGTMGIPRALGTYEHYPFWHVFFSSLGFRVVLSSSSTKKIYEKGLDTLPVDTVCYPAKLMHGHIQDLIDKQTDYIFYPLIPYDQKEFKEADNCYNCPIVASYSEVVRNNMNFPDKTKFIRPCLPFHRRSKLIKKLSEEFASLGISEKEIVKAVKAADDELQSAKQDIRKKGEEIISLLKMTGQKGIVLSGRPYHIDPAIHHGINRIITQMGLAVLTEDSVAHITEVQRPLRVLDQWAYHSRLYSAAEYTGTNPLLEFVQLTSFG
;
A
#
# COMPACT_ATOMS: atom_id res chain seq x y z
N MET A 1 -12.88 11.66 -5.95
CA MET A 1 -13.15 12.74 -6.94
C MET A 1 -13.52 12.16 -8.31
N ASN A 2 -12.71 11.26 -8.88
CA ASN A 2 -13.01 10.63 -10.18
C ASN A 2 -14.33 9.85 -10.27
N SER A 3 -14.82 9.21 -9.20
CA SER A 3 -16.10 8.46 -9.26
C SER A 3 -17.31 9.39 -9.39
N LYS A 4 -17.38 10.48 -8.61
CA LYS A 4 -18.50 11.44 -8.66
C LYS A 4 -18.58 12.21 -9.98
N ILE A 5 -17.44 12.58 -10.57
CA ILE A 5 -17.42 13.24 -11.88
C ILE A 5 -17.96 12.28 -12.95
N LYS A 6 -17.48 11.03 -12.95
CA LYS A 6 -17.99 9.99 -13.87
C LYS A 6 -19.47 9.69 -13.67
N GLN A 7 -19.93 9.71 -12.42
CA GLN A 7 -21.34 9.52 -12.09
C GLN A 7 -22.19 10.69 -12.61
N ALA A 8 -21.84 11.94 -12.29
CA ALA A 8 -22.57 13.11 -12.77
C ALA A 8 -22.61 13.20 -14.31
N GLN A 9 -21.52 12.79 -14.98
CA GLN A 9 -21.48 12.69 -16.44
C GLN A 9 -22.45 11.61 -16.96
N LYS A 10 -22.55 10.45 -16.29
CA LYS A 10 -23.54 9.41 -16.62
C LYS A 10 -24.98 9.87 -16.37
N GLU A 11 -25.19 10.72 -15.37
CA GLU A 11 -26.47 11.33 -15.03
C GLU A 11 -26.85 12.50 -15.97
N GLY A 12 -26.03 12.78 -17.00
CA GLY A 12 -26.34 13.74 -18.06
C GLY A 12 -25.84 15.17 -17.80
N ALA A 13 -25.00 15.40 -16.78
CA ALA A 13 -24.41 16.71 -16.54
C ALA A 13 -23.51 17.13 -17.72
N SER A 14 -23.65 18.38 -18.16
CA SER A 14 -22.82 18.91 -19.25
C SER A 14 -21.37 19.13 -18.79
N ILE A 15 -20.43 19.23 -19.74
CA ILE A 15 -19.03 19.58 -19.42
C ILE A 15 -18.95 20.94 -18.72
N GLY A 16 -19.84 21.87 -19.07
CA GLY A 16 -19.95 23.19 -18.43
C GLY A 16 -20.34 23.07 -16.96
N ASP A 17 -21.38 22.29 -16.65
CA ASP A 17 -21.86 22.07 -15.28
C ASP A 17 -20.81 21.38 -14.42
N LEU A 18 -20.13 20.38 -14.98
CA LEU A 18 -19.02 19.70 -14.31
C LEU A 18 -17.87 20.66 -13.99
N SER A 19 -17.50 21.51 -14.96
CA SER A 19 -16.43 22.50 -14.79
C SER A 19 -16.79 23.56 -13.75
N ALA A 20 -18.02 24.09 -13.80
CA ALA A 20 -18.52 25.04 -12.81
C ALA A 20 -18.57 24.41 -11.41
N GLY A 21 -19.12 23.21 -11.28
CA GLY A 21 -19.18 22.47 -10.01
C GLY A 21 -17.81 22.24 -9.39
N LEU A 22 -16.79 21.95 -10.19
CA LEU A 22 -15.40 21.85 -9.74
C LEU A 22 -14.87 23.19 -9.23
N SER A 23 -15.06 24.29 -9.96
CA SER A 23 -14.65 25.63 -9.53
C SER A 23 -15.28 26.02 -8.20
N TYR A 24 -16.59 25.82 -8.04
CA TYR A 24 -17.29 26.04 -6.77
C TYR A 24 -16.74 25.14 -5.65
N SER A 25 -16.48 23.87 -5.93
CA SER A 25 -15.94 22.94 -4.94
C SER A 25 -14.55 23.36 -4.46
N VAL A 26 -13.67 23.83 -5.35
CA VAL A 26 -12.33 24.31 -4.99
C VAL A 26 -12.43 25.51 -4.07
N ILE A 27 -13.23 26.51 -4.43
CA ILE A 27 -13.42 27.74 -3.63
C ILE A 27 -14.06 27.44 -2.27
N LYS A 28 -15.13 26.64 -2.22
CA LYS A 28 -15.78 26.28 -0.95
C LYS A 28 -14.82 25.53 -0.03
N ASN A 29 -14.01 24.63 -0.57
CA ASN A 29 -13.00 23.92 0.22
C ASN A 29 -11.95 24.88 0.79
N ALA A 30 -11.44 25.80 -0.04
CA ALA A 30 -10.47 26.81 0.39
C ALA A 30 -11.02 27.70 1.52
N LEU A 31 -12.22 28.27 1.33
CA LEU A 31 -12.86 29.13 2.32
C LEU A 31 -13.20 28.39 3.62
N GLN A 32 -13.89 27.25 3.51
CA GLN A 32 -14.49 26.60 4.69
C GLN A 32 -13.56 25.64 5.42
N LYS A 33 -12.68 24.91 4.71
CA LYS A 33 -11.83 23.89 5.32
C LYS A 33 -10.41 24.38 5.59
N VAL A 34 -9.83 25.10 4.63
CA VAL A 34 -8.44 25.57 4.74
C VAL A 34 -8.38 26.83 5.58
N MET A 35 -9.07 27.89 5.15
CA MET A 35 -9.08 29.18 5.85
C MET A 35 -10.07 29.22 7.01
N LYS A 36 -11.02 28.26 7.07
CA LYS A 36 -12.06 28.14 8.10
C LYS A 36 -12.89 29.42 8.29
N VAL A 37 -13.09 30.15 7.20
CA VAL A 37 -13.90 31.37 7.14
C VAL A 37 -15.36 30.98 7.26
N ARG A 38 -16.00 31.40 8.36
CA ARG A 38 -17.42 31.17 8.62
C ARG A 38 -18.30 32.30 8.08
N ASP A 39 -17.76 33.52 8.12
CA ASP A 39 -18.39 34.72 7.60
C ASP A 39 -17.42 35.39 6.60
N PRO A 40 -17.76 35.47 5.30
CA PRO A 40 -16.94 36.13 4.30
C PRO A 40 -16.59 37.59 4.64
N GLY A 41 -17.43 38.30 5.41
CA GLY A 41 -17.14 39.67 5.84
C GLY A 41 -15.88 39.81 6.69
N THR A 42 -15.35 38.70 7.25
CA THR A 42 -14.11 38.69 8.04
C THR A 42 -12.83 38.69 7.21
N LEU A 43 -12.92 38.55 5.89
CA LEU A 43 -11.76 38.51 4.99
C LEU A 43 -11.10 39.89 4.74
N GLY A 44 -11.71 40.96 5.25
CA GLY A 44 -11.26 42.34 5.07
C GLY A 44 -11.73 42.97 3.75
N GLU A 45 -11.47 44.27 3.60
CA GLU A 45 -11.95 45.08 2.47
C GLU A 45 -11.08 44.95 1.20
N HIS A 46 -9.81 44.61 1.37
CA HIS A 46 -8.83 44.55 0.28
C HIS A 46 -8.29 43.13 0.11
N ILE A 47 -9.02 42.33 -0.68
CA ILE A 47 -8.62 40.96 -0.99
C ILE A 47 -7.83 40.94 -2.30
N VAL A 48 -6.64 40.35 -2.25
CA VAL A 48 -5.84 40.04 -3.45
C VAL A 48 -5.82 38.54 -3.69
N VAL A 49 -6.18 38.12 -4.89
CA VAL A 49 -6.14 36.71 -5.30
C VAL A 49 -4.95 36.46 -6.22
N GLN A 50 -4.13 35.46 -5.88
CA GLN A 50 -2.87 35.15 -6.55
C GLN A 50 -2.62 33.63 -6.67
N GLY A 51 -1.67 33.25 -7.52
CA GLY A 51 -1.31 31.87 -7.81
C GLY A 51 -1.97 31.33 -9.08
N GLY A 52 -1.43 30.22 -9.59
CA GLY A 52 -1.84 29.65 -10.88
C GLY A 52 -3.31 29.27 -10.98
N THR A 53 -3.97 28.98 -9.86
CA THR A 53 -5.42 28.69 -9.81
C THR A 53 -6.26 29.88 -10.31
N PHE A 54 -5.84 31.11 -10.04
CA PHE A 54 -6.58 32.32 -10.42
C PHE A 54 -6.32 32.79 -11.86
N TYR A 55 -5.52 32.06 -12.65
CA TYR A 55 -5.56 32.17 -14.12
C TYR A 55 -6.90 31.70 -14.69
N ASN A 56 -7.63 30.86 -13.96
CA ASN A 56 -8.93 30.37 -14.39
C ASN A 56 -10.04 31.35 -13.98
N ASP A 57 -10.64 32.02 -14.98
CA ASP A 57 -11.72 32.99 -14.77
C ASP A 57 -12.95 32.38 -14.09
N ALA A 58 -13.24 31.09 -14.32
CA ALA A 58 -14.36 30.42 -13.66
C ALA A 58 -14.11 30.24 -12.15
N VAL A 59 -12.86 30.06 -11.73
CA VAL A 59 -12.49 29.98 -10.31
C VAL A 59 -12.57 31.36 -9.65
N LEU A 60 -12.08 32.40 -10.34
CA LEU A 60 -12.24 33.78 -9.88
C LEU A 60 -13.73 34.12 -9.71
N ARG A 61 -14.55 33.81 -10.72
CA ARG A 61 -15.98 34.08 -10.67
C ARG A 61 -16.69 33.29 -9.58
N ALA A 62 -16.32 32.03 -9.38
CA ALA A 62 -16.84 31.24 -8.28
C ALA A 62 -16.45 31.83 -6.92
N PHE A 63 -15.24 32.38 -6.78
CA PHE A 63 -14.81 33.09 -5.57
C PHE A 63 -15.70 34.31 -5.31
N GLU A 64 -15.92 35.14 -6.33
CA GLU A 64 -16.77 36.33 -6.21
C GLU A 64 -18.18 35.98 -5.75
N ILE A 65 -18.79 34.96 -6.37
CA ILE A 65 -20.15 34.55 -6.04
C ILE A 65 -20.25 33.94 -4.64
N VAL A 66 -19.29 33.09 -4.25
CA VAL A 66 -19.33 32.40 -2.94
C VAL A 66 -18.97 33.32 -1.79
N SER A 67 -18.02 34.24 -1.99
CA SER A 67 -17.60 35.19 -0.95
C SER A 67 -18.46 36.46 -0.91
N GLY A 68 -19.12 36.81 -2.02
CA GLY A 68 -19.79 38.11 -2.17
C GLY A 68 -18.83 39.29 -2.35
N ILE A 69 -17.54 39.02 -2.56
CA ILE A 69 -16.48 40.03 -2.61
C ILE A 69 -15.87 40.06 -4.01
N THR A 70 -15.53 41.25 -4.51
CA THR A 70 -14.79 41.41 -5.76
C THR A 70 -13.31 41.61 -5.43
N PRO A 71 -12.46 40.57 -5.53
CA PRO A 71 -11.05 40.69 -5.17
C PRO A 71 -10.26 41.37 -6.29
N TYR A 72 -9.12 41.95 -5.93
CA TYR A 72 -8.12 42.37 -6.90
C TYR A 72 -7.31 41.17 -7.40
N ARG A 73 -7.36 40.90 -8.70
CA ARG A 73 -6.50 39.92 -9.37
C ARG A 73 -5.42 40.65 -10.18
N PRO A 74 -4.14 40.59 -9.78
CA PRO A 74 -3.06 41.13 -10.60
C PRO A 74 -3.02 40.44 -11.97
N GLU A 75 -2.66 41.18 -13.03
CA GLU A 75 -2.47 40.59 -14.38
C GLU A 75 -1.46 39.44 -14.37
N ILE A 76 -0.42 39.59 -13.56
CA ILE A 76 0.62 38.58 -13.34
C ILE A 76 0.32 37.66 -12.14
N SER A 77 -0.96 37.42 -11.82
CA SER A 77 -1.40 36.67 -10.62
C SER A 77 -0.67 35.32 -10.41
N GLY A 78 -0.38 34.57 -11.47
CA GLY A 78 0.37 33.32 -11.37
C GLY A 78 1.90 33.45 -11.28
N LEU A 79 2.45 34.64 -11.52
CA LEU A 79 3.88 34.95 -11.40
C LEU A 79 4.23 35.72 -10.12
N MET A 80 3.26 36.04 -9.27
CA MET A 80 3.46 36.84 -8.05
C MET A 80 4.54 36.28 -7.12
N GLY A 81 4.69 34.95 -7.04
CA GLY A 81 5.77 34.33 -6.26
C GLY A 81 7.15 34.62 -6.83
N ALA A 82 7.32 34.53 -8.15
CA ALA A 82 8.59 34.86 -8.82
C ALA A 82 8.90 36.36 -8.72
N PHE A 83 7.87 37.21 -8.86
CA PHE A 83 7.99 38.64 -8.67
C PHE A 83 8.42 39.00 -7.24
N GLY A 84 7.82 38.36 -6.22
CA GLY A 84 8.21 38.53 -4.83
C GLY A 84 9.66 38.13 -4.56
N MET A 85 10.12 37.01 -5.13
CA MET A 85 11.53 36.59 -5.02
C MET A 85 12.49 37.59 -5.68
N ALA A 86 12.10 38.18 -6.82
CA ALA A 86 12.91 39.20 -7.47
C ALA A 86 13.03 40.47 -6.61
N LEU A 87 11.96 40.91 -5.96
CA LEU A 87 11.98 42.03 -5.02
C LEU A 87 12.86 41.74 -3.81
N LEU A 88 12.73 40.56 -3.20
CA LEU A 88 13.57 40.15 -2.07
C LEU A 88 15.05 40.06 -2.45
N ALA A 89 15.35 39.57 -3.67
CA ALA A 89 16.72 39.55 -4.17
C ALA A 89 17.29 40.97 -4.35
N LEU A 90 16.48 41.92 -4.85
CA LEU A 90 16.85 43.33 -4.99
C LEU A 90 17.11 43.98 -3.62
N GLU A 91 16.21 43.78 -2.66
CA GLU A 91 16.35 44.29 -1.29
C GLU A 91 17.62 43.75 -0.62
N LYS A 92 17.89 42.45 -0.78
CA LYS A 92 19.10 41.82 -0.23
C LYS A 92 20.37 42.32 -0.90
N ALA A 93 20.35 42.54 -2.22
CA ALA A 93 21.48 43.08 -2.96
C ALA A 93 21.85 44.50 -2.48
N ASN A 94 20.86 45.32 -2.10
CA ASN A 94 21.09 46.64 -1.51
C ASN A 94 21.81 46.59 -0.15
N HIS A 95 21.65 45.50 0.61
CA HIS A 95 22.24 45.33 1.95
C HIS A 95 23.53 44.49 1.96
N SER A 96 23.82 43.73 0.91
CA SER A 96 25.03 42.92 0.77
C SER A 96 25.42 42.84 -0.70
N PRO A 97 26.42 43.61 -1.15
CA PRO A 97 26.86 43.60 -2.53
C PRO A 97 27.56 42.27 -2.84
N GLY A 98 26.81 41.37 -3.48
CA GLY A 98 27.30 40.12 -4.06
C GLY A 98 26.88 40.04 -5.52
N ARG A 99 27.68 39.37 -6.35
CA ARG A 99 27.34 39.15 -7.77
C ARG A 99 26.37 37.98 -7.87
N SER A 100 25.22 38.19 -8.54
CA SER A 100 24.24 37.13 -8.79
C SER A 100 24.85 36.03 -9.66
N THR A 101 24.50 34.77 -9.35
CA THR A 101 24.83 33.58 -10.16
C THR A 101 23.70 33.17 -11.10
N ILE A 102 22.59 33.93 -11.11
CA ILE A 102 21.50 33.73 -12.07
C ILE A 102 21.99 34.08 -13.48
N LEU A 103 21.45 33.39 -14.48
CA LEU A 103 21.72 33.66 -15.89
C LEU A 103 21.54 35.15 -16.22
N ASP A 104 22.51 35.72 -16.94
CA ASP A 104 22.38 37.07 -17.47
C ASP A 104 21.39 37.11 -18.65
N LYS A 105 21.10 38.33 -19.13
CA LYS A 105 20.14 38.54 -20.22
C LYS A 105 20.51 37.77 -21.49
N HIS A 106 21.80 37.73 -21.84
CA HIS A 106 22.26 37.06 -23.05
C HIS A 106 22.14 35.53 -22.92
N ALA A 107 22.45 34.99 -21.73
CA ALA A 107 22.28 33.57 -21.44
C ALA A 107 20.80 33.16 -21.37
N LEU A 108 19.92 34.06 -20.91
CA LEU A 108 18.45 33.88 -20.96
C LEU A 108 17.90 33.88 -22.39
N GLU A 109 18.39 34.77 -23.26
CA GLU A 109 18.00 34.83 -24.68
C GLU A 109 18.36 33.54 -25.43
N ASN A 110 19.44 32.87 -25.01
CA ASN A 110 19.90 31.60 -25.58
C ASN A 110 19.47 30.37 -24.76
N PHE A 111 18.59 30.55 -23.76
CA PHE A 111 18.17 29.46 -22.89
C PHE A 111 17.19 28.53 -23.61
N THR A 112 17.61 27.30 -23.86
CA THR A 112 16.79 26.26 -24.47
C THR A 112 16.56 25.10 -23.52
N VAL A 113 15.31 24.64 -23.44
CA VAL A 113 14.94 23.45 -22.69
C VAL A 113 14.37 22.42 -23.65
N GLN A 114 14.95 21.22 -23.66
CA GLN A 114 14.36 20.07 -24.33
C GLN A 114 13.65 19.20 -23.31
N THR A 115 12.34 19.01 -23.49
CA THR A 115 11.54 18.17 -22.61
C THR A 115 11.29 16.81 -23.25
N GLY A 116 11.59 15.76 -22.50
CA GLY A 116 11.27 14.38 -22.85
C GLY A 116 10.35 13.76 -21.81
N VAL A 117 9.49 12.83 -22.23
CA VAL A 117 8.65 12.07 -21.31
C VAL A 117 9.16 10.63 -21.24
N THR A 118 9.31 10.11 -20.03
CA THR A 118 9.73 8.72 -19.81
C THR A 118 8.95 8.11 -18.64
N ARG A 119 9.06 6.80 -18.46
CA ARG A 119 8.48 6.11 -17.29
C ARG A 119 9.59 5.60 -16.37
N CYS A 120 9.47 5.92 -15.08
CA CYS A 120 10.34 5.39 -14.04
C CYS A 120 10.27 3.85 -14.01
N LYS A 121 11.42 3.19 -13.87
CA LYS A 121 11.51 1.71 -13.82
C LYS A 121 11.90 1.16 -12.44
N HIS A 122 12.03 2.01 -11.42
CA HIS A 122 12.56 1.61 -10.10
C HIS A 122 11.53 0.93 -9.18
N CYS A 123 10.23 1.13 -9.40
CA CYS A 123 9.17 0.49 -8.61
C CYS A 123 7.88 0.31 -9.40
N THR A 124 6.91 -0.36 -8.79
CA THR A 124 5.60 -0.69 -9.37
C THR A 124 4.75 0.54 -9.74
N ASN A 125 5.03 1.72 -9.17
CA ASN A 125 4.30 2.96 -9.50
C ASN A 125 4.55 3.45 -10.94
N GLN A 126 5.71 3.12 -11.53
CA GLN A 126 6.09 3.49 -12.90
C GLN A 126 5.69 4.94 -13.28
N CYS A 127 6.07 5.89 -12.42
CA CYS A 127 5.69 7.29 -12.53
C CYS A 127 5.99 7.83 -13.93
N LEU A 128 5.08 8.64 -14.48
CA LEU A 128 5.31 9.37 -15.72
C LEU A 128 6.21 10.57 -15.40
N LEU A 129 7.45 10.51 -15.86
CA LEU A 129 8.47 11.50 -15.59
C LEU A 129 8.60 12.45 -16.79
N THR A 130 8.66 13.75 -16.51
CA THR A 130 9.08 14.76 -17.48
C THR A 130 10.51 15.14 -17.19
N VAL A 131 11.41 14.88 -18.14
CA VAL A 131 12.84 15.17 -18.04
C VAL A 131 13.12 16.41 -18.89
N SER A 132 13.41 17.52 -18.22
CA SER A 132 13.87 18.76 -18.84
C SER A 132 15.39 18.73 -18.91
N SER A 133 15.94 18.70 -20.12
CA SER A 133 17.39 18.80 -20.38
C SER A 133 17.73 20.22 -20.80
N PHE A 134 18.74 20.80 -20.15
CA PHE A 134 19.19 22.16 -20.38
C PHE A 134 20.45 22.17 -21.25
N SER A 135 20.77 23.32 -21.83
CA SER A 135 21.92 23.50 -22.74
C SER A 135 23.28 23.26 -22.09
N ASP A 136 23.36 23.39 -20.76
CA ASP A 136 24.55 23.10 -19.95
C ASP A 136 24.73 21.59 -19.65
N GLY A 137 23.84 20.73 -20.15
CA GLY A 137 23.85 19.29 -19.93
C GLY A 137 23.16 18.86 -18.62
N SER A 138 22.73 19.80 -17.78
CA SER A 138 21.97 19.49 -16.58
C SER A 138 20.57 18.95 -16.93
N ARG A 139 20.01 18.15 -16.03
CA ARG A 139 18.69 17.54 -16.20
C ARG A 139 17.86 17.75 -14.95
N TYR A 140 16.62 18.15 -15.14
CA TYR A 140 15.63 18.23 -14.08
C TYR A 140 14.47 17.29 -14.38
N THR A 141 14.14 16.42 -13.43
CA THR A 141 13.08 15.44 -13.59
C THR A 141 11.91 15.78 -12.68
N SER A 142 10.72 15.92 -13.24
CA SER A 142 9.46 16.17 -12.53
C SER A 142 8.43 15.08 -12.81
N GLY A 143 7.34 15.03 -12.02
CA GLY A 143 6.34 13.95 -12.10
C GLY A 143 6.73 12.67 -11.32
N ASN A 144 7.86 12.71 -10.62
CA ASN A 144 8.30 11.69 -9.69
C ASN A 144 7.48 11.72 -8.38
N ARG A 145 7.43 10.58 -7.69
CA ARG A 145 6.82 10.44 -6.35
C ARG A 145 7.83 10.21 -5.22
N CYS A 146 9.10 10.08 -5.57
CA CYS A 146 10.21 9.82 -4.65
C CYS A 146 11.52 10.43 -5.21
N GLU A 147 12.56 10.50 -4.38
CA GLU A 147 13.84 11.12 -4.72
C GLU A 147 14.60 10.34 -5.81
N ILE A 148 14.51 9.01 -5.81
CA ILE A 148 15.08 8.17 -6.88
C ILE A 148 14.51 8.56 -8.24
N GLY A 149 13.19 8.80 -8.31
CA GLY A 149 12.54 9.25 -9.54
C GLY A 149 12.94 10.66 -9.97
N ALA A 150 13.49 11.48 -9.07
CA ALA A 150 14.06 12.79 -9.39
C ALA A 150 15.50 12.71 -9.93
N GLY A 151 16.12 11.51 -9.94
CA GLY A 151 17.52 11.33 -10.31
C GLY A 151 18.50 11.57 -9.17
N GLN A 152 18.04 11.70 -7.92
CA GLN A 152 18.91 11.75 -6.76
C GLN A 152 19.29 10.32 -6.33
N VAL A 153 20.57 9.99 -6.44
CA VAL A 153 21.13 8.73 -5.93
C VAL A 153 21.90 9.06 -4.66
N LYS A 154 21.43 8.60 -3.50
CA LYS A 154 22.24 8.53 -2.28
C LYS A 154 22.82 7.12 -2.12
N SER A 155 24.11 7.04 -1.77
CA SER A 155 24.84 5.86 -1.29
C SER A 155 24.36 5.47 0.13
N GLU A 156 24.70 4.35 0.79
CA GLU A 156 25.14 2.97 0.46
C GLU A 156 24.63 2.06 1.61
N GLU A 157 24.39 2.61 2.81
CA GLU A 157 23.64 1.97 3.90
C GLU A 157 22.16 2.33 3.84
N GLN A 158 21.32 1.40 3.37
CA GLN A 158 19.88 1.56 3.51
C GLN A 158 19.45 1.21 4.94
N PRO A 159 18.63 2.05 5.60
CA PRO A 159 18.00 1.68 6.87
C PRO A 159 17.27 0.35 6.74
N ALA A 160 17.19 -0.40 7.85
CA ALA A 160 16.58 -1.72 7.84
C ALA A 160 15.10 -1.66 7.38
N ASP A 161 14.72 -2.60 6.51
CA ASP A 161 13.37 -2.70 5.95
C ASP A 161 12.76 -4.08 6.25
N LEU A 162 11.95 -4.15 7.31
CA LEU A 162 11.23 -5.39 7.67
C LEU A 162 10.12 -5.76 6.70
N TYR A 163 9.60 -4.84 5.87
CA TYR A 163 8.66 -5.19 4.80
C TYR A 163 9.36 -6.05 3.74
N GLU A 164 10.56 -5.64 3.31
CA GLU A 164 11.32 -6.43 2.35
C GLU A 164 11.78 -7.77 2.96
N TYR A 165 12.28 -7.74 4.20
CA TYR A 165 12.71 -8.94 4.91
C TYR A 165 11.56 -9.95 5.07
N ARG A 166 10.39 -9.51 5.57
CA ARG A 166 9.23 -10.39 5.79
C ARG A 166 8.69 -10.93 4.48
N LEU A 167 8.63 -10.12 3.41
CA LEU A 167 8.19 -10.59 2.09
C LEU A 167 9.10 -11.71 1.58
N LYS A 168 10.43 -11.54 1.69
CA LYS A 168 11.40 -12.57 1.31
C LYS A 168 11.25 -13.81 2.20
N ARG A 169 11.17 -13.65 3.51
CA ARG A 169 11.07 -14.77 4.47
C ARG A 169 9.80 -15.60 4.24
N TYR A 170 8.69 -14.94 3.93
CA TYR A 170 7.40 -15.61 3.77
C TYR A 170 7.16 -16.19 2.39
N PHE A 171 7.92 -15.82 1.34
CA PHE A 171 7.65 -16.29 -0.02
C PHE A 171 8.84 -16.92 -0.74
N ASN A 172 10.04 -16.93 -0.15
CA ASN A 172 11.24 -17.53 -0.75
C ASN A 172 11.34 -19.05 -0.48
N TYR A 173 10.30 -19.79 -0.85
CA TYR A 173 10.29 -21.24 -0.77
C TYR A 173 10.47 -21.87 -2.14
N LYS A 174 11.32 -22.89 -2.24
CA LYS A 174 11.57 -23.61 -3.50
C LYS A 174 10.52 -24.71 -3.68
N PRO A 175 9.73 -24.71 -4.77
CA PRO A 175 8.81 -25.81 -5.08
C PRO A 175 9.56 -27.12 -5.30
N LEU A 176 8.89 -28.25 -5.05
CA LEU A 176 9.40 -29.57 -5.44
C LEU A 176 9.65 -29.64 -6.94
N GLU A 177 10.75 -30.28 -7.34
CA GLU A 177 11.00 -30.63 -8.75
C GLU A 177 9.87 -31.52 -9.30
N GLU A 178 9.60 -31.43 -10.60
CA GLU A 178 8.48 -32.14 -11.23
C GLU A 178 8.54 -33.66 -11.01
N SER A 179 9.75 -34.24 -11.01
CA SER A 179 9.98 -35.67 -10.74
C SER A 179 9.58 -36.10 -9.33
N SER A 180 9.62 -35.19 -8.36
CA SER A 180 9.28 -35.46 -6.95
C SER A 180 7.84 -35.07 -6.61
N ALA A 181 7.15 -34.35 -7.51
CA ALA A 181 5.80 -33.85 -7.34
C ALA A 181 4.75 -34.84 -7.85
N PHE A 182 4.74 -36.06 -7.31
CA PHE A 182 3.90 -37.15 -7.79
C PHE A 182 2.39 -36.93 -7.63
N ARG A 183 1.96 -35.89 -6.88
CA ARG A 183 0.54 -35.50 -6.75
C ARG A 183 0.12 -34.32 -7.64
N GLY A 184 1.02 -33.84 -8.50
CA GLY A 184 0.77 -32.70 -9.39
C GLY A 184 0.99 -31.35 -8.73
N THR A 185 0.35 -30.32 -9.29
CA THR A 185 0.58 -28.91 -8.95
C THR A 185 -0.53 -28.34 -8.07
N MET A 186 -0.13 -27.68 -6.98
CA MET A 186 -1.04 -26.99 -6.05
C MET A 186 -0.83 -25.48 -6.16
N GLY A 187 -1.76 -24.80 -6.82
CA GLY A 187 -1.83 -23.35 -6.94
C GLY A 187 -2.24 -22.67 -5.65
N ILE A 188 -1.48 -21.66 -5.20
CA ILE A 188 -1.84 -20.82 -4.04
C ILE A 188 -1.85 -19.35 -4.48
N PRO A 189 -2.95 -18.60 -4.28
CA PRO A 189 -3.01 -17.20 -4.66
C PRO A 189 -2.28 -16.32 -3.64
N ARG A 190 -1.36 -15.49 -4.11
CA ARG A 190 -0.58 -14.52 -3.31
C ARG A 190 -1.39 -13.27 -2.98
N ALA A 191 -2.48 -13.44 -2.22
CA ALA A 191 -3.32 -12.35 -1.78
C ALA A 191 -3.96 -12.63 -0.41
N LEU A 192 -4.42 -11.57 0.26
CA LEU A 192 -5.13 -11.63 1.55
C LEU A 192 -4.38 -12.49 2.60
N GLY A 193 -5.05 -13.48 3.19
CA GLY A 193 -4.50 -14.32 4.27
C GLY A 193 -3.26 -15.13 3.88
N THR A 194 -2.97 -15.31 2.59
CA THR A 194 -1.74 -15.97 2.15
C THR A 194 -0.48 -15.24 2.65
N TYR A 195 -0.55 -13.93 2.84
CA TYR A 195 0.54 -13.14 3.43
C TYR A 195 0.82 -13.43 4.92
N GLU A 196 -0.02 -14.22 5.58
CA GLU A 196 0.18 -14.74 6.92
C GLU A 196 0.47 -16.25 6.90
N HIS A 197 -0.18 -17.01 6.02
CA HIS A 197 -0.19 -18.47 6.09
C HIS A 197 0.67 -19.19 5.04
N TYR A 198 1.31 -18.49 4.10
CA TYR A 198 2.06 -19.17 3.04
C TYR A 198 3.17 -20.12 3.54
N PRO A 199 3.98 -19.80 4.57
CA PRO A 199 4.90 -20.76 5.18
C PRO A 199 4.26 -22.11 5.51
N PHE A 200 3.09 -22.07 6.16
CA PHE A 200 2.32 -23.25 6.51
C PHE A 200 1.88 -24.01 5.25
N TRP A 201 1.21 -23.34 4.32
CA TRP A 201 0.64 -24.01 3.15
C TRP A 201 1.71 -24.57 2.21
N HIS A 202 2.82 -23.86 2.03
CA HIS A 202 3.93 -24.35 1.24
C HIS A 202 4.47 -25.67 1.80
N VAL A 203 4.82 -25.70 3.09
CA VAL A 203 5.38 -26.92 3.72
C VAL A 203 4.34 -28.03 3.80
N PHE A 204 3.08 -27.70 4.09
CA PHE A 204 1.99 -28.67 4.13
C PHE A 204 1.87 -29.41 2.78
N PHE A 205 1.72 -28.70 1.67
CA PHE A 205 1.52 -29.32 0.35
C PHE A 205 2.79 -29.97 -0.20
N SER A 206 3.96 -29.36 -0.01
CA SER A 206 5.23 -29.99 -0.38
C SER A 206 5.45 -31.30 0.38
N SER A 207 5.10 -31.36 1.68
CA SER A 207 5.22 -32.60 2.48
C SER A 207 4.27 -33.71 2.01
N LEU A 208 3.19 -33.35 1.33
CA LEU A 208 2.23 -34.30 0.74
C LEU A 208 2.62 -34.72 -0.68
N GLY A 209 3.69 -34.16 -1.27
CA GLY A 209 4.15 -34.50 -2.62
C GLY A 209 3.56 -33.65 -3.74
N PHE A 210 3.01 -32.47 -3.43
CA PHE A 210 2.61 -31.50 -4.45
C PHE A 210 3.73 -30.52 -4.79
N ARG A 211 3.80 -30.11 -6.05
CA ARG A 211 4.55 -28.92 -6.45
C ARG A 211 3.71 -27.67 -6.18
N VAL A 212 4.11 -26.91 -5.16
CA VAL A 212 3.41 -25.67 -4.79
C VAL A 212 3.74 -24.55 -5.78
N VAL A 213 2.72 -24.06 -6.49
CA VAL A 213 2.84 -22.97 -7.46
C VAL A 213 2.17 -21.73 -6.88
N LEU A 214 2.96 -20.71 -6.59
CA LEU A 214 2.45 -19.43 -6.13
C LEU A 214 2.05 -18.55 -7.33
N SER A 215 0.95 -17.82 -7.22
CA SER A 215 0.60 -16.80 -8.22
C SER A 215 1.72 -15.73 -8.32
N SER A 216 1.77 -15.07 -9.46
CA SER A 216 2.77 -14.06 -9.79
C SER A 216 2.70 -12.89 -8.81
N SER A 217 3.78 -12.13 -8.67
CA SER A 217 3.77 -10.91 -7.85
C SER A 217 2.67 -9.94 -8.33
N SER A 218 1.97 -9.32 -7.37
CA SER A 218 0.90 -8.37 -7.67
C SER A 218 1.41 -7.21 -8.53
N THR A 219 0.67 -6.91 -9.59
CA THR A 219 0.91 -5.78 -10.49
C THR A 219 -0.42 -5.27 -11.00
N LYS A 220 -0.42 -4.09 -11.66
CA LYS A 220 -1.61 -3.60 -12.37
C LYS A 220 -2.14 -4.62 -13.40
N LYS A 221 -1.24 -5.35 -14.07
CA LYS A 221 -1.62 -6.40 -15.02
C LYS A 221 -2.34 -7.57 -14.35
N ILE A 222 -1.85 -8.01 -13.17
CA ILE A 222 -2.55 -9.05 -12.39
C ILE A 222 -3.93 -8.55 -11.98
N TYR A 223 -4.04 -7.33 -11.45
CA TYR A 223 -5.33 -6.72 -11.14
C TYR A 223 -6.29 -6.72 -12.35
N GLU A 224 -5.79 -6.30 -13.52
CA GLU A 224 -6.57 -6.22 -14.76
C GLU A 224 -7.09 -7.60 -15.23
N LYS A 225 -6.35 -8.69 -15.02
CA LYS A 225 -6.79 -10.06 -15.35
C LYS A 225 -8.08 -10.48 -14.65
N GLY A 226 -8.34 -9.95 -13.45
CA GLY A 226 -9.49 -10.33 -12.63
C GLY A 226 -10.69 -9.38 -12.71
N LEU A 227 -10.57 -8.25 -13.41
CA LEU A 227 -11.53 -7.14 -13.37
C LEU A 227 -12.95 -7.56 -13.72
N ASP A 228 -13.11 -8.38 -14.76
CA ASP A 228 -14.42 -8.78 -15.30
C ASP A 228 -15.19 -9.73 -14.37
N THR A 229 -14.53 -10.25 -13.33
CA THR A 229 -15.12 -11.18 -12.37
C THR A 229 -15.39 -10.53 -11.01
N LEU A 230 -15.16 -9.23 -10.87
CA LEU A 230 -15.40 -8.50 -9.62
C LEU A 230 -16.89 -8.22 -9.44
N PRO A 231 -17.51 -8.66 -8.32
CA PRO A 231 -18.95 -8.48 -8.12
C PRO A 231 -19.33 -7.04 -7.73
N VAL A 232 -18.46 -6.34 -7.00
CA VAL A 232 -18.71 -4.98 -6.50
C VAL A 232 -17.44 -4.14 -6.54
N ASP A 233 -17.59 -2.86 -6.89
CA ASP A 233 -16.48 -1.91 -6.94
C ASP A 233 -16.11 -1.35 -5.55
N THR A 234 -16.96 -1.55 -4.54
CA THR A 234 -16.75 -1.14 -3.14
C THR A 234 -15.97 -2.17 -2.32
N VAL A 235 -15.51 -3.29 -2.89
CA VAL A 235 -14.63 -4.19 -2.11
C VAL A 235 -13.21 -3.61 -2.02
N CYS A 236 -12.51 -3.86 -0.91
CA CYS A 236 -11.15 -3.36 -0.72
C CYS A 236 -10.20 -3.84 -1.84
N TYR A 237 -9.25 -3.00 -2.22
CA TYR A 237 -8.31 -3.30 -3.31
C TYR A 237 -7.57 -4.66 -3.18
N PRO A 238 -7.11 -5.09 -1.99
CA PRO A 238 -6.49 -6.41 -1.79
C PRO A 238 -7.40 -7.59 -2.17
N ALA A 239 -8.71 -7.46 -1.93
CA ALA A 239 -9.69 -8.47 -2.32
C ALA A 239 -9.91 -8.47 -3.83
N LYS A 240 -9.93 -7.29 -4.47
CA LYS A 240 -10.00 -7.21 -5.93
C LYS A 240 -8.80 -7.90 -6.60
N LEU A 241 -7.60 -7.76 -6.04
CA LEU A 241 -6.40 -8.44 -6.53
C LEU A 241 -6.53 -9.97 -6.52
N MET A 242 -7.32 -10.54 -5.59
CA MET A 242 -7.50 -11.99 -5.50
C MET A 242 -8.01 -12.61 -6.81
N HIS A 243 -8.95 -11.95 -7.49
CA HIS A 243 -9.49 -12.43 -8.77
C HIS A 243 -8.39 -12.54 -9.83
N GLY A 244 -7.52 -11.53 -9.90
CA GLY A 244 -6.36 -11.53 -10.78
C GLY A 244 -5.37 -12.67 -10.48
N HIS A 245 -5.15 -12.95 -9.20
CA HIS A 245 -4.27 -14.04 -8.75
C HIS A 245 -4.84 -15.42 -9.04
N ILE A 246 -6.15 -15.60 -8.92
CA ILE A 246 -6.82 -16.85 -9.31
C ILE A 246 -6.72 -17.05 -10.82
N GLN A 247 -6.98 -16.01 -11.61
CA GLN A 247 -6.83 -16.08 -13.07
C GLN A 247 -5.38 -16.40 -13.47
N ASP A 248 -4.38 -15.82 -12.81
CA ASP A 248 -2.97 -16.13 -13.05
C ASP A 248 -2.62 -17.60 -12.80
N LEU A 249 -3.24 -18.26 -11.81
CA LEU A 249 -3.06 -19.68 -11.55
C LEU A 249 -3.77 -20.57 -12.59
N ILE A 250 -4.95 -20.15 -13.04
CA ILE A 250 -5.67 -20.81 -14.14
C ILE A 250 -4.83 -20.74 -15.43
N ASP A 251 -4.26 -19.57 -15.75
CA ASP A 251 -3.39 -19.38 -16.91
C ASP A 251 -2.12 -20.25 -16.83
N LYS A 252 -1.62 -20.48 -15.60
CA LYS A 252 -0.51 -21.40 -15.32
C LYS A 252 -0.90 -22.87 -15.35
N GLN A 253 -2.17 -23.19 -15.58
CA GLN A 253 -2.69 -24.55 -15.71
C GLN A 253 -2.39 -25.44 -14.50
N THR A 254 -2.52 -24.90 -13.28
CA THR A 254 -2.37 -25.71 -12.07
C THR A 254 -3.50 -26.74 -11.96
N ASP A 255 -3.18 -27.96 -11.54
CA ASP A 255 -4.14 -29.07 -11.36
C ASP A 255 -5.17 -28.74 -10.27
N TYR A 256 -4.70 -28.10 -9.20
CA TYR A 256 -5.50 -27.67 -8.06
C TYR A 256 -5.23 -26.21 -7.75
N ILE A 257 -6.25 -25.48 -7.29
CA ILE A 257 -6.09 -24.17 -6.67
C ILE A 257 -6.65 -24.26 -5.25
N PHE A 258 -5.80 -24.02 -4.25
CA PHE A 258 -6.20 -24.05 -2.85
C PHE A 258 -6.39 -22.64 -2.30
N TYR A 259 -7.62 -22.33 -1.90
CA TYR A 259 -7.94 -21.08 -1.20
C TYR A 259 -9.04 -21.31 -0.14
N PRO A 260 -8.67 -21.58 1.12
CA PRO A 260 -9.62 -22.00 2.16
C PRO A 260 -10.39 -20.83 2.76
N LEU A 261 -11.50 -21.15 3.43
CA LEU A 261 -12.15 -20.23 4.36
C LEU A 261 -11.52 -20.39 5.75
N ILE A 262 -11.09 -19.30 6.36
CA ILE A 262 -10.51 -19.29 7.72
C ILE A 262 -11.22 -18.23 8.56
N PRO A 263 -12.39 -18.52 9.16
CA PRO A 263 -13.12 -17.57 10.00
C PRO A 263 -12.36 -17.20 11.28
N TYR A 264 -11.67 -18.17 11.88
CA TYR A 264 -10.88 -18.02 13.10
C TYR A 264 -9.42 -18.35 12.81
N ASP A 265 -8.56 -17.36 12.97
CA ASP A 265 -7.11 -17.50 12.90
C ASP A 265 -6.54 -17.98 14.25
N GLN A 266 -5.22 -18.06 14.38
CA GLN A 266 -4.57 -18.37 15.64
C GLN A 266 -4.79 -17.25 16.66
N LYS A 267 -5.08 -17.64 17.91
CA LYS A 267 -5.17 -16.71 19.03
C LYS A 267 -3.76 -16.39 19.53
N GLU A 268 -3.15 -15.33 18.97
CA GLU A 268 -1.77 -14.93 19.29
C GLU A 268 -1.62 -14.36 20.70
N PHE A 269 -2.68 -13.75 21.24
CA PHE A 269 -2.72 -13.17 22.57
C PHE A 269 -3.79 -13.88 23.39
N LYS A 270 -3.41 -14.51 24.50
CA LYS A 270 -4.31 -15.34 25.31
C LYS A 270 -5.49 -14.53 25.86
N GLU A 271 -5.22 -13.28 26.19
CA GLU A 271 -6.12 -12.29 26.80
C GLU A 271 -7.04 -11.61 25.77
N ALA A 272 -6.83 -11.79 24.46
CA ALA A 272 -7.75 -11.27 23.45
C ALA A 272 -9.13 -11.92 23.57
N ASP A 273 -10.21 -11.22 23.24
CA ASP A 273 -11.57 -11.76 23.33
C ASP A 273 -11.81 -12.84 22.28
N ASN A 274 -11.23 -12.67 21.08
CA ASN A 274 -11.35 -13.63 19.97
C ASN A 274 -10.18 -13.54 18.98
N CYS A 275 -10.25 -14.28 17.88
CA CYS A 275 -9.23 -14.37 16.83
C CYS A 275 -9.86 -14.40 15.42
N TYR A 276 -10.93 -13.65 15.21
CA TYR A 276 -11.61 -13.60 13.92
C TYR A 276 -10.72 -12.97 12.85
N ASN A 277 -10.76 -13.55 11.65
CA ASN A 277 -10.41 -12.85 10.44
C ASN A 277 -11.54 -11.89 10.05
N CYS A 278 -11.22 -10.78 9.36
CA CYS A 278 -12.30 -9.95 8.83
C CYS A 278 -13.15 -10.74 7.82
N PRO A 279 -14.43 -10.40 7.61
CA PRO A 279 -15.31 -11.18 6.73
C PRO A 279 -14.74 -11.37 5.32
N ILE A 280 -14.02 -10.38 4.79
CA ILE A 280 -13.31 -10.49 3.52
C ILE A 280 -12.25 -11.59 3.58
N VAL A 281 -11.27 -11.52 4.48
CA VAL A 281 -10.20 -12.53 4.57
C VAL A 281 -10.76 -13.92 4.93
N ALA A 282 -11.80 -13.97 5.76
CA ALA A 282 -12.39 -15.20 6.26
C ALA A 282 -13.07 -16.06 5.18
N SER A 283 -13.76 -15.44 4.21
CA SER A 283 -14.66 -16.16 3.30
C SER A 283 -14.59 -15.74 1.83
N TYR A 284 -13.60 -14.95 1.40
CA TYR A 284 -13.54 -14.48 0.00
C TYR A 284 -13.46 -15.62 -1.03
N SER A 285 -13.05 -16.82 -0.64
CA SER A 285 -13.03 -17.97 -1.53
C SER A 285 -14.43 -18.35 -2.06
N GLU A 286 -15.51 -18.07 -1.33
CA GLU A 286 -16.87 -18.25 -1.85
C GLU A 286 -17.23 -17.18 -2.88
N VAL A 287 -16.75 -15.95 -2.72
CA VAL A 287 -16.95 -14.89 -3.71
C VAL A 287 -16.25 -15.25 -5.01
N VAL A 288 -14.99 -15.71 -4.92
CA VAL A 288 -14.23 -16.23 -6.07
C VAL A 288 -14.98 -17.38 -6.74
N ARG A 289 -15.43 -18.38 -5.97
CA ARG A 289 -16.19 -19.53 -6.49
C ARG A 289 -17.46 -19.12 -7.23
N ASN A 290 -18.17 -18.11 -6.73
CA ASN A 290 -19.44 -17.66 -7.28
C ASN A 290 -19.28 -16.81 -8.56
N ASN A 291 -18.12 -16.19 -8.78
CA ASN A 291 -17.94 -15.20 -9.85
C ASN A 291 -16.86 -15.57 -10.88
N MET A 292 -16.12 -16.66 -10.67
CA MET A 292 -15.08 -17.12 -11.59
C MET A 292 -15.39 -18.51 -12.15
N ASN A 293 -15.03 -18.72 -13.41
CA ASN A 293 -15.12 -20.02 -14.07
C ASN A 293 -13.80 -20.78 -13.91
N PHE A 294 -13.88 -22.04 -13.50
CA PHE A 294 -12.72 -22.93 -13.36
C PHE A 294 -12.77 -23.97 -14.47
N PRO A 295 -11.68 -24.15 -15.25
CA PRO A 295 -11.62 -25.23 -16.24
C PRO A 295 -11.72 -26.61 -15.58
N ASP A 296 -12.27 -27.61 -16.28
CA ASP A 296 -12.41 -28.99 -15.77
C ASP A 296 -11.09 -29.60 -15.27
N LYS A 297 -9.97 -29.16 -15.85
CA LYS A 297 -8.61 -29.60 -15.49
C LYS A 297 -8.06 -28.97 -14.21
N THR A 298 -8.70 -27.91 -13.69
CA THR A 298 -8.25 -27.18 -12.50
C THR A 298 -9.31 -27.26 -11.41
N LYS A 299 -9.03 -28.03 -10.35
CA LYS A 299 -9.96 -28.19 -9.23
C LYS A 299 -9.76 -27.10 -8.18
N PHE A 300 -10.81 -26.32 -7.90
CA PHE A 300 -10.79 -25.30 -6.85
C PHE A 300 -11.13 -25.91 -5.47
N ILE A 301 -10.13 -26.02 -4.60
CA ILE A 301 -10.23 -26.58 -3.25
C ILE A 301 -10.35 -25.44 -2.25
N ARG A 302 -11.48 -25.37 -1.54
CA ARG A 302 -11.78 -24.28 -0.60
C ARG A 302 -12.56 -24.77 0.63
N PRO A 303 -11.94 -25.60 1.50
CA PRO A 303 -12.57 -26.05 2.73
C PRO A 303 -12.70 -24.90 3.74
N CYS A 304 -13.69 -25.00 4.62
CA CYS A 304 -13.76 -24.18 5.83
C CYS A 304 -12.90 -24.82 6.93
N LEU A 305 -11.85 -24.12 7.36
CA LEU A 305 -10.81 -24.67 8.21
C LEU A 305 -10.81 -24.03 9.61
N PRO A 306 -10.89 -24.84 10.69
CA PRO A 306 -10.78 -24.36 12.06
C PRO A 306 -9.29 -24.18 12.44
N PHE A 307 -8.61 -23.22 11.80
CA PHE A 307 -7.16 -23.04 11.89
C PHE A 307 -6.65 -22.85 13.33
N HIS A 308 -7.45 -22.22 14.20
CA HIS A 308 -7.21 -22.07 15.64
C HIS A 308 -7.23 -23.38 16.47
N ARG A 309 -7.72 -24.50 15.93
CA ARG A 309 -7.87 -25.79 16.66
C ARG A 309 -7.21 -26.93 15.89
N ARG A 310 -5.95 -27.21 16.20
CA ARG A 310 -5.12 -28.21 15.52
C ARG A 310 -5.79 -29.58 15.31
N SER A 311 -6.41 -30.15 16.33
CA SER A 311 -7.09 -31.46 16.20
C SER A 311 -8.25 -31.43 15.21
N LYS A 312 -9.06 -30.37 15.22
CA LYS A 312 -10.16 -30.18 14.27
C LYS A 312 -9.66 -29.83 12.87
N LEU A 313 -8.54 -29.10 12.78
CA LEU A 313 -7.88 -28.79 11.51
C LEU A 313 -7.40 -30.07 10.81
N ILE A 314 -6.70 -30.93 11.54
CA ILE A 314 -6.24 -32.25 11.04
C ILE A 314 -7.44 -33.06 10.56
N LYS A 315 -8.47 -33.22 11.38
CA LYS A 315 -9.69 -33.96 11.00
C LYS A 315 -10.28 -33.41 9.70
N LYS A 316 -10.46 -32.08 9.60
CA LYS A 316 -11.08 -31.46 8.43
C LYS A 316 -10.22 -31.59 7.16
N LEU A 317 -8.90 -31.47 7.28
CA LEU A 317 -7.97 -31.68 6.17
C LEU A 317 -7.96 -33.15 5.73
N SER A 318 -8.00 -34.11 6.67
CA SER A 318 -8.11 -35.53 6.35
C SER A 318 -9.38 -35.85 5.57
N GLU A 319 -10.53 -35.27 5.97
CA GLU A 319 -11.79 -35.41 5.23
C GLU A 319 -11.70 -34.83 3.81
N GLU A 320 -11.17 -33.62 3.67
CA GLU A 320 -11.08 -32.92 2.38
C GLU A 320 -10.17 -33.65 1.38
N PHE A 321 -9.02 -34.12 1.85
CA PHE A 321 -7.98 -34.71 1.01
C PHE A 321 -8.07 -36.24 0.88
N ALA A 322 -9.05 -36.89 1.53
CA ALA A 322 -9.29 -38.33 1.41
C ALA A 322 -9.54 -38.76 -0.05
N SER A 323 -10.26 -37.94 -0.83
CA SER A 323 -10.55 -38.21 -2.24
C SER A 323 -9.30 -38.23 -3.13
N LEU A 324 -8.19 -37.67 -2.66
CA LEU A 324 -6.89 -37.66 -3.33
C LEU A 324 -5.97 -38.79 -2.83
N GLY A 325 -6.50 -39.73 -2.05
CA GLY A 325 -5.75 -40.88 -1.51
C GLY A 325 -4.68 -40.46 -0.52
N ILE A 326 -4.91 -39.38 0.24
CA ILE A 326 -3.99 -38.90 1.28
C ILE A 326 -4.47 -39.45 2.62
N SER A 327 -3.61 -40.22 3.29
CA SER A 327 -3.93 -40.82 4.58
C SER A 327 -3.92 -39.79 5.72
N GLU A 328 -4.69 -40.04 6.77
CA GLU A 328 -4.68 -39.19 7.97
C GLU A 328 -3.26 -39.11 8.59
N LYS A 329 -2.46 -40.19 8.51
CA LYS A 329 -1.07 -40.18 8.98
C LYS A 329 -0.19 -39.19 8.21
N GLU A 330 -0.36 -39.12 6.88
CA GLU A 330 0.32 -38.11 6.05
C GLU A 330 -0.13 -36.70 6.44
N ILE A 331 -1.43 -36.47 6.63
CA ILE A 331 -1.97 -35.17 7.04
C ILE A 331 -1.42 -34.74 8.41
N VAL A 332 -1.41 -35.62 9.41
CA VAL A 332 -0.87 -35.32 10.74
C VAL A 332 0.60 -34.91 10.65
N LYS A 333 1.40 -35.64 9.86
CA LYS A 333 2.82 -35.33 9.66
C LYS A 333 3.01 -33.99 8.94
N ALA A 334 2.24 -33.74 7.89
CA ALA A 334 2.29 -32.51 7.10
C ALA A 334 1.86 -31.28 7.92
N VAL A 335 0.76 -31.39 8.69
CA VAL A 335 0.32 -30.30 9.59
C VAL A 335 1.36 -29.99 10.65
N LYS A 336 1.99 -31.02 11.24
CA LYS A 336 3.07 -30.79 12.21
C LYS A 336 4.23 -30.01 11.59
N ALA A 337 4.74 -30.46 10.43
CA ALA A 337 5.83 -29.78 9.75
C ALA A 337 5.47 -28.34 9.34
N ALA A 338 4.23 -28.12 8.90
CA ALA A 338 3.72 -26.81 8.53
C ALA A 338 3.55 -25.85 9.73
N ASP A 339 3.07 -26.36 10.87
CA ASP A 339 3.00 -25.60 12.12
C ASP A 339 4.41 -25.18 12.58
N ASP A 340 5.36 -26.13 12.57
CA ASP A 340 6.75 -25.88 13.00
C ASP A 340 7.40 -24.80 12.11
N GLU A 341 7.21 -24.87 10.79
CA GLU A 341 7.70 -23.84 9.86
C GLU A 341 7.04 -22.48 10.08
N LEU A 342 5.72 -22.43 10.28
CA LEU A 342 5.01 -21.17 10.51
C LEU A 342 5.50 -20.50 11.80
N GLN A 343 5.72 -21.27 12.88
CA GLN A 343 6.29 -20.75 14.11
C GLN A 343 7.74 -20.26 13.91
N SER A 344 8.56 -21.01 13.17
CA SER A 344 9.91 -20.57 12.83
C SER A 344 9.90 -19.26 12.06
N ALA A 345 9.04 -19.13 11.04
CA ALA A 345 8.92 -17.91 10.25
C ALA A 345 8.50 -16.71 11.12
N LYS A 346 7.54 -16.90 12.03
CA LYS A 346 7.16 -15.86 13.01
C LYS A 346 8.34 -15.48 13.92
N GLN A 347 9.07 -16.47 14.43
CA GLN A 347 10.23 -16.21 15.29
C GLN A 347 11.35 -15.46 14.57
N ASP A 348 11.57 -15.74 13.28
CA ASP A 348 12.57 -15.03 12.47
C ASP A 348 12.21 -13.54 12.32
N ILE A 349 10.92 -13.20 12.18
CA ILE A 349 10.47 -11.80 12.13
C ILE A 349 10.65 -11.10 13.49
N ARG A 350 10.28 -11.78 14.59
CA ARG A 350 10.43 -11.27 15.96
C ARG A 350 11.88 -10.97 16.30
N LYS A 351 12.77 -11.94 16.06
CA LYS A 351 14.20 -11.79 16.28
C LYS A 351 14.76 -10.64 15.45
N LYS A 352 14.33 -10.51 14.19
CA LYS A 352 14.79 -9.40 13.35
C LYS A 352 14.31 -8.04 13.84
N GLY A 353 13.10 -7.96 14.39
CA GLY A 353 12.59 -6.77 15.08
C GLY A 353 13.44 -6.38 16.28
N GLU A 354 13.76 -7.34 17.15
CA GLU A 354 14.62 -7.13 18.33
C GLU A 354 16.04 -6.67 17.96
N GLU A 355 16.62 -7.25 16.90
CA GLU A 355 17.92 -6.84 16.34
C GLU A 355 17.89 -5.36 15.90
N ILE A 356 16.85 -4.96 15.15
CA ILE A 356 16.71 -3.58 14.67
C ILE A 356 16.48 -2.62 15.83
N ILE A 357 15.63 -2.96 16.79
CA ILE A 357 15.40 -2.14 18.00
C ILE A 357 16.69 -1.93 18.78
N SER A 358 17.51 -2.97 18.93
CA SER A 358 18.81 -2.88 19.60
C SER A 358 19.75 -1.94 18.85
N LEU A 359 19.78 -2.01 17.52
CA LEU A 359 20.55 -1.09 16.67
C LEU A 359 20.07 0.36 16.79
N LEU A 360 18.75 0.60 16.83
CA LEU A 360 18.20 1.95 17.03
C LEU A 360 18.62 2.53 18.38
N LYS A 361 18.62 1.72 19.45
CA LYS A 361 19.10 2.14 20.77
C LYS A 361 20.59 2.50 20.77
N MET A 362 21.42 1.74 20.05
CA MET A 362 22.86 2.01 19.96
C MET A 362 23.19 3.25 19.13
N THR A 363 22.45 3.48 18.04
CA THR A 363 22.73 4.55 17.07
C THR A 363 21.99 5.85 17.37
N GLY A 364 20.94 5.81 18.19
CA GLY A 364 20.02 6.94 18.40
C GLY A 364 19.12 7.23 17.19
N GLN A 365 19.14 6.38 16.15
CA GLN A 365 18.26 6.51 14.99
C GLN A 365 16.81 6.20 15.37
N LYS A 366 15.88 6.70 14.57
CA LYS A 366 14.45 6.44 14.72
C LYS A 366 13.96 5.37 13.74
N GLY A 367 12.92 4.66 14.15
CA GLY A 367 12.20 3.70 13.31
C GLY A 367 10.71 4.02 13.22
N ILE A 368 10.07 3.55 12.17
CA ILE A 368 8.62 3.56 12.02
C ILE A 368 8.10 2.13 12.07
N VAL A 369 7.16 1.86 12.97
CA VAL A 369 6.38 0.63 12.95
C VAL A 369 5.23 0.81 11.96
N LEU A 370 5.49 0.42 10.71
CA LEU A 370 4.54 0.50 9.60
C LEU A 370 3.58 -0.67 9.69
N SER A 371 2.44 -0.44 10.34
CA SER A 371 1.54 -1.47 10.77
C SER A 371 0.35 -1.63 9.84
N GLY A 372 -0.16 -2.85 9.70
CA GLY A 372 -1.29 -3.11 8.83
C GLY A 372 -1.97 -4.45 9.07
N ARG A 373 -2.68 -4.92 8.06
CA ARG A 373 -3.03 -6.34 7.95
C ARG A 373 -1.89 -7.04 7.21
N PRO A 374 -1.74 -8.37 7.34
CA PRO A 374 -0.61 -9.09 6.74
C PRO A 374 -0.40 -8.80 5.24
N TYR A 375 -1.48 -8.63 4.49
CA TYR A 375 -1.43 -8.32 3.05
C TYR A 375 -0.92 -6.91 2.70
N HIS A 376 -0.82 -5.97 3.67
CA HIS A 376 -0.27 -4.64 3.38
C HIS A 376 1.21 -4.66 3.04
N ILE A 377 1.92 -5.77 3.27
CA ILE A 377 3.30 -5.97 2.80
C ILE A 377 3.42 -6.20 1.28
N ASP A 378 2.30 -6.38 0.58
CA ASP A 378 2.30 -6.45 -0.89
C ASP A 378 2.75 -5.11 -1.50
N PRO A 379 3.82 -5.08 -2.32
CA PRO A 379 4.26 -3.86 -3.01
C PRO A 379 3.22 -3.20 -3.91
N ALA A 380 2.21 -3.94 -4.38
CA ALA A 380 1.09 -3.38 -5.12
C ALA A 380 0.06 -2.70 -4.23
N ILE A 381 0.08 -2.93 -2.91
CA ILE A 381 -0.87 -2.35 -1.95
C ILE A 381 -0.24 -1.17 -1.21
N HIS A 382 0.97 -1.31 -0.66
CA HIS A 382 1.63 -0.21 0.07
C HIS A 382 2.35 0.80 -0.84
N HIS A 383 2.42 0.57 -2.15
CA HIS A 383 2.95 1.53 -3.14
C HIS A 383 4.33 2.13 -2.84
N GLY A 384 5.19 1.38 -2.13
CA GLY A 384 6.54 1.82 -1.77
C GLY A 384 6.63 2.74 -0.55
N ILE A 385 5.60 2.83 0.29
CA ILE A 385 5.64 3.63 1.54
C ILE A 385 6.84 3.26 2.42
N ASN A 386 7.16 1.98 2.59
CA ASN A 386 8.37 1.52 3.27
C ASN A 386 9.65 2.18 2.70
N ARG A 387 9.77 2.27 1.38
CA ARG A 387 10.93 2.90 0.72
C ARG A 387 10.99 4.40 0.92
N ILE A 388 9.84 5.07 1.00
CA ILE A 388 9.80 6.50 1.32
C ILE A 388 10.36 6.71 2.75
N ILE A 389 9.97 5.85 3.68
CA ILE A 389 10.46 5.89 5.07
C ILE A 389 11.98 5.63 5.13
N THR A 390 12.47 4.59 4.45
CA THR A 390 13.91 4.31 4.45
C THR A 390 14.73 5.39 3.74
N GLN A 391 14.18 6.06 2.72
CA GLN A 391 14.81 7.24 2.09
C GLN A 391 14.91 8.44 3.04
N MET A 392 14.03 8.54 4.03
CA MET A 392 14.10 9.56 5.08
C MET A 392 15.12 9.20 6.18
N GLY A 393 15.87 8.10 6.05
CA GLY A 393 16.86 7.65 7.02
C GLY A 393 16.27 6.93 8.24
N LEU A 394 15.02 6.47 8.15
CA LEU A 394 14.32 5.79 9.24
C LEU A 394 14.24 4.28 8.97
N ALA A 395 14.43 3.47 10.01
CA ALA A 395 14.18 2.03 9.89
C ALA A 395 12.67 1.76 9.76
N VAL A 396 12.30 0.70 9.03
CA VAL A 396 10.91 0.24 8.91
C VAL A 396 10.77 -1.08 9.66
N LEU A 397 9.85 -1.12 10.62
CA LEU A 397 9.41 -2.32 11.34
C LEU A 397 7.98 -2.71 10.94
N THR A 398 7.65 -4.00 11.06
CA THR A 398 6.29 -4.52 10.89
C THR A 398 5.63 -4.73 12.25
N GLU A 399 4.30 -4.76 12.31
CA GLU A 399 3.60 -4.95 13.58
C GLU A 399 3.92 -6.30 14.25
N ASP A 400 4.11 -7.37 13.47
CA ASP A 400 4.45 -8.71 13.97
C ASP A 400 5.90 -8.85 14.44
N SER A 401 6.76 -7.89 14.14
CA SER A 401 8.15 -7.85 14.62
C SER A 401 8.29 -7.28 16.03
N VAL A 402 7.25 -6.59 16.53
CA VAL A 402 7.31 -5.88 17.82
C VAL A 402 6.16 -6.22 18.77
N ALA A 403 5.06 -6.77 18.27
CA ALA A 403 3.84 -7.01 19.04
C ALA A 403 4.02 -8.02 20.20
N HIS A 404 5.10 -8.79 20.24
CA HIS A 404 5.42 -9.72 21.34
C HIS A 404 6.24 -9.08 22.46
N ILE A 405 6.76 -7.86 22.27
CA ILE A 405 7.69 -7.22 23.20
C ILE A 405 6.95 -6.62 24.41
N THR A 406 5.70 -6.20 24.23
CA THR A 406 4.90 -5.59 25.30
C THR A 406 3.55 -6.28 25.42
N GLU A 407 3.14 -6.49 26.66
CA GLU A 407 1.81 -6.97 27.00
C GLU A 407 0.84 -5.78 27.11
N VAL A 408 -0.22 -5.81 26.30
CA VAL A 408 -1.31 -4.85 26.40
C VAL A 408 -2.21 -5.23 27.56
N GLN A 409 -2.47 -4.30 28.46
CA GLN A 409 -3.49 -4.48 29.49
C GLN A 409 -4.87 -4.60 28.85
N ARG A 410 -5.53 -5.73 29.11
CA ARG A 410 -6.90 -6.02 28.68
C ARG A 410 -7.81 -6.14 29.90
N PRO A 411 -9.11 -5.79 29.80
CA PRO A 411 -9.86 -5.49 28.58
C PRO A 411 -9.56 -4.11 28.00
N LEU A 412 -9.59 -4.02 26.67
CA LEU A 412 -9.52 -2.74 25.98
C LEU A 412 -10.88 -2.03 26.03
N ARG A 413 -10.90 -0.72 25.75
CA ARG A 413 -12.15 0.05 25.55
C ARG A 413 -13.03 -0.53 24.42
N VAL A 414 -12.43 -1.30 23.52
CA VAL A 414 -13.07 -1.93 22.37
C VAL A 414 -12.93 -3.43 22.47
N LEU A 415 -13.86 -4.17 21.85
CA LEU A 415 -13.81 -5.63 21.82
C LEU A 415 -12.62 -6.12 20.97
N ASP A 416 -11.68 -6.82 21.58
CA ASP A 416 -10.46 -7.33 20.94
C ASP A 416 -10.73 -8.69 20.29
N GLN A 417 -11.60 -8.68 19.27
CA GLN A 417 -12.10 -9.90 18.63
C GLN A 417 -11.37 -10.28 17.33
N TRP A 418 -10.54 -9.39 16.76
CA TRP A 418 -9.94 -9.58 15.45
C TRP A 418 -8.45 -9.90 15.58
N ALA A 419 -8.00 -11.05 15.08
CA ALA A 419 -6.63 -11.54 15.28
C ALA A 419 -5.55 -10.50 14.95
N TYR A 420 -5.65 -9.85 13.79
CA TYR A 420 -4.66 -8.86 13.37
C TYR A 420 -4.83 -7.50 14.05
N HIS A 421 -6.01 -7.14 14.58
CA HIS A 421 -6.12 -5.92 15.39
C HIS A 421 -5.51 -6.13 16.78
N SER A 422 -5.63 -7.33 17.36
CA SER A 422 -4.94 -7.66 18.61
C SER A 422 -3.44 -7.40 18.51
N ARG A 423 -2.84 -7.77 17.37
CA ARG A 423 -1.44 -7.48 17.04
C ARG A 423 -1.17 -5.99 16.89
N LEU A 424 -2.06 -5.24 16.23
CA LEU A 424 -1.95 -3.78 16.09
C LEU A 424 -2.00 -3.06 17.44
N TYR A 425 -2.86 -3.49 18.37
CA TYR A 425 -2.93 -2.90 19.70
C TYR A 425 -1.60 -3.11 20.45
N SER A 426 -1.03 -4.32 20.41
CA SER A 426 0.27 -4.59 21.03
C SER A 426 1.43 -3.83 20.40
N ALA A 427 1.45 -3.71 19.08
CA ALA A 427 2.46 -2.92 18.37
C ALA A 427 2.33 -1.41 18.66
N ALA A 428 1.10 -0.90 18.81
CA ALA A 428 0.86 0.50 19.16
C ALA A 428 1.27 0.82 20.60
N GLU A 429 0.97 -0.07 21.55
CA GLU A 429 1.37 0.07 22.97
C GLU A 429 2.90 0.10 23.09
N TYR A 430 3.60 -0.84 22.45
CA TYR A 430 5.05 -0.86 22.46
C TYR A 430 5.65 0.39 21.82
N THR A 431 5.14 0.80 20.66
CA THR A 431 5.60 2.02 19.99
C THR A 431 5.40 3.26 20.86
N GLY A 432 4.25 3.38 21.53
CA GLY A 432 3.92 4.51 22.40
C GLY A 432 4.82 4.63 23.64
N THR A 433 5.45 3.54 24.07
CA THR A 433 6.38 3.52 25.21
C THR A 433 7.86 3.64 24.79
N ASN A 434 8.16 3.63 23.49
CA ASN A 434 9.53 3.68 22.97
C ASN A 434 9.79 5.01 22.21
N PRO A 435 10.62 5.92 22.75
CA PRO A 435 10.85 7.25 22.14
C PRO A 435 11.60 7.22 20.80
N LEU A 436 12.15 6.06 20.41
CA LEU A 436 12.82 5.85 19.14
C LEU A 436 11.87 5.40 18.02
N LEU A 437 10.62 5.09 18.35
CA LEU A 437 9.65 4.54 17.41
C LEU A 437 8.49 5.49 17.18
N GLU A 438 8.03 5.55 15.94
CA GLU A 438 6.79 6.22 15.54
C GLU A 438 5.84 5.18 14.90
N PHE A 439 4.53 5.38 15.03
CA PHE A 439 3.53 4.42 14.55
C PHE A 439 2.81 4.94 13.30
N VAL A 440 2.75 4.13 12.24
CA VAL A 440 1.97 4.45 11.04
C VAL A 440 1.07 3.27 10.70
N GLN A 441 -0.24 3.48 10.64
CA GLN A 441 -1.18 2.44 10.25
C GLN A 441 -1.60 2.56 8.78
N LEU A 442 -1.37 1.50 8.01
CA LEU A 442 -1.93 1.32 6.68
C LEU A 442 -3.35 0.77 6.79
N THR A 443 -4.27 1.39 6.07
CA THR A 443 -5.67 0.97 5.96
C THR A 443 -6.07 0.90 4.49
N SER A 444 -6.63 -0.24 4.07
CA SER A 444 -7.21 -0.40 2.74
C SER A 444 -8.72 -0.31 2.86
N PHE A 445 -9.29 0.82 2.44
CA PHE A 445 -10.73 1.01 2.36
C PHE A 445 -11.26 0.50 1.02
N GLY A 446 -12.48 -0.02 1.05
CA GLY A 446 -13.33 -0.33 -0.08
C GLY A 446 -14.73 0.09 0.29
#